data_AF-A0A954A8H9-F1
#
_entry.id   AF-A0A954A8H9-F1
#
_cell.length_a   1.000
_cell.length_b   1.000
_cell.length_c   1.000
_cell.angle_alpha   90.00
_cell.angle_beta   90.00
_cell.angle_gamma   90.00
#
_symmetry.space_group_name_H-M   'P 1'
#
loop_
_entity.id
_entity.type
_entity.pdbx_description
1 polymer ?
#
loop_
_entity_poly.entity_id
_entity_poly.type
_entity_poly.pdbx_seq_one_letter_code
_entity_poly.pdbx_strand_id
1 'polypeptide(L)'
;MADFVEFAANAHSWYKHLPPVETAPFCFYLDPSAGMELWRNAEGEVEARPRDPANRFHYTWMPTDVYRRRFSALEFDTDRGSRFIIGRQEGAIFVGPTGRPLPAEIMDAGEVGWNAVVHRRAATTWWWRWQLGDSFGPWPDESGGDRVIEEIAELIRATPKTRECDEALDPEIRRLVLPEQRRQKRLAEEAIARVVALVYGAEPDS
;
A
#
# COMPACT_ATOMS: atom_id res chain seq x y z
N MET A 1 -10.51 9.42 -3.48
CA MET A 1 -9.93 8.07 -3.64
C MET A 1 -8.47 8.16 -4.07
N ALA A 2 -8.15 8.79 -5.21
CA ALA A 2 -6.78 8.97 -5.70
C ALA A 2 -5.77 9.47 -4.64
N ASP A 3 -6.12 10.49 -3.86
CA ASP A 3 -5.25 11.01 -2.78
C ASP A 3 -4.89 9.94 -1.73
N PHE A 4 -5.83 9.06 -1.41
CA PHE A 4 -5.61 7.99 -0.45
C PHE A 4 -4.77 6.87 -1.07
N VAL A 5 -5.02 6.51 -2.33
CA VAL A 5 -4.21 5.53 -3.07
C VAL A 5 -2.77 6.00 -3.19
N GLU A 6 -2.53 7.30 -3.46
CA GLU A 6 -1.19 7.87 -3.47
C GLU A 6 -0.55 7.84 -2.08
N PHE A 7 -1.32 8.12 -1.03
CA PHE A 7 -0.85 8.01 0.35
C PHE A 7 -0.44 6.57 0.70
N ALA A 8 -1.31 5.59 0.40
CA ALA A 8 -1.07 4.18 0.62
C ALA A 8 0.19 3.74 -0.12
N ALA A 9 0.25 3.96 -1.44
CA ALA A 9 1.36 3.58 -2.32
C ALA A 9 2.73 4.11 -1.88
N ASN A 10 2.78 5.20 -1.11
CA ASN A 10 4.03 5.79 -0.60
C ASN A 10 4.25 5.57 0.90
N ALA A 11 3.45 4.73 1.56
CA ALA A 11 3.69 4.38 2.95
C ALA A 11 4.88 3.40 3.05
N HIS A 12 5.96 3.82 3.70
CA HIS A 12 7.16 2.98 3.78
C HIS A 12 7.02 1.75 4.72
N SER A 13 5.86 1.56 5.38
CA SER A 13 5.64 0.49 6.36
C SER A 13 5.54 -0.90 5.73
N TRP A 14 5.12 -0.98 4.46
CA TRP A 14 4.79 -2.26 3.82
C TRP A 14 5.54 -2.55 2.51
N TYR A 15 5.91 -1.55 1.70
CA TYR A 15 6.40 -1.82 0.32
C TYR A 15 7.64 -2.73 0.26
N LYS A 16 8.53 -2.64 1.26
CA LYS A 16 9.72 -3.50 1.38
C LYS A 16 9.41 -4.97 1.71
N HIS A 17 8.15 -5.28 1.98
CA HIS A 17 7.67 -6.61 2.31
C HIS A 17 6.82 -7.22 1.18
N LEU A 18 6.43 -6.43 0.18
CA LEU A 18 5.79 -6.97 -1.02
C LEU A 18 6.84 -7.55 -1.97
N PRO A 19 6.46 -8.55 -2.78
CA PRO A 19 7.35 -9.03 -3.82
C PRO A 19 7.64 -7.92 -4.83
N PRO A 20 8.80 -7.95 -5.50
CA PRO A 20 9.17 -6.92 -6.48
C PRO A 20 8.22 -6.84 -7.67
N VAL A 21 7.88 -7.99 -8.26
CA VAL A 21 7.09 -8.07 -9.51
C VAL A 21 5.81 -8.87 -9.31
N GLU A 22 5.88 -10.00 -8.59
CA GLU A 22 4.67 -10.75 -8.24
C GLU A 22 3.75 -9.93 -7.34
N THR A 23 2.45 -10.01 -7.58
CA THR A 23 1.46 -9.34 -6.75
C THR A 23 1.16 -10.16 -5.50
N ALA A 24 0.98 -9.49 -4.37
CA ALA A 24 0.40 -10.05 -3.15
C ALA A 24 -0.92 -9.35 -2.82
N PRO A 25 -1.81 -10.00 -2.05
CA PRO A 25 -3.05 -9.40 -1.59
C PRO A 25 -2.81 -8.11 -0.80
N PHE A 26 -3.56 -7.08 -1.18
CA PHE A 26 -3.59 -5.78 -0.53
C PHE A 26 -5.04 -5.33 -0.47
N CYS A 27 -5.56 -5.06 0.74
CA CYS A 27 -6.97 -4.79 0.95
C CYS A 27 -7.19 -3.33 1.34
N PHE A 28 -8.18 -2.71 0.72
CA PHE A 28 -8.70 -1.39 1.07
C PHE A 28 -10.08 -1.52 1.73
N TYR A 29 -10.35 -0.73 2.77
CA TYR A 29 -11.63 -0.81 3.47
C TYR A 29 -12.00 0.51 4.16
N LEU A 30 -13.21 0.56 4.72
CA LEU A 30 -13.69 1.68 5.55
C LEU A 30 -13.63 1.28 7.03
N ASP A 31 -12.85 2.03 7.81
CA ASP A 31 -12.72 1.90 9.26
C ASP A 31 -13.26 3.15 9.97
N PRO A 32 -14.31 3.03 10.81
CA PRO A 32 -14.75 4.12 11.67
C PRO A 32 -13.63 4.67 12.57
N SER A 33 -12.59 3.89 12.85
CA SER A 33 -11.40 4.25 13.61
C SER A 33 -10.22 4.70 12.73
N ALA A 34 -10.41 4.90 11.42
CA ALA A 34 -9.34 5.34 10.52
C ALA A 34 -8.64 6.61 11.01
N GLY A 35 -7.30 6.60 10.95
CA GLY A 35 -6.49 7.71 11.43
C GLY A 35 -6.45 7.89 12.95
N MET A 36 -6.95 6.94 13.74
CA MET A 36 -6.87 6.94 15.21
C MET A 36 -5.69 6.09 15.73
N GLU A 37 -5.44 6.15 17.03
CA GLU A 37 -4.59 5.20 17.76
C GLU A 37 -5.47 4.15 18.43
N LEU A 38 -5.06 2.90 18.37
CA LEU A 38 -5.70 1.82 19.10
C LEU A 38 -4.95 1.58 20.41
N TRP A 39 -5.64 1.75 21.52
CA TRP A 39 -5.14 1.55 22.87
C TRP A 39 -5.76 0.30 23.47
N ARG A 40 -4.95 -0.54 24.13
CA ARG A 40 -5.46 -1.67 24.91
C ARG A 40 -5.37 -1.33 26.39
N ASN A 41 -6.48 -1.37 27.11
CA ASN A 41 -6.49 -1.14 28.57
C ASN A 41 -5.97 -2.38 29.34
N ALA A 42 -5.88 -2.27 30.67
CA ALA A 42 -5.36 -3.35 31.52
C ALA A 42 -6.27 -4.59 31.50
N GLU A 43 -7.55 -4.39 31.23
CA GLU A 43 -8.60 -5.41 31.10
C GLU A 43 -8.58 -6.09 29.71
N GLY A 44 -7.75 -5.60 28.79
CA GLY A 44 -7.58 -6.16 27.46
C GLY A 44 -8.56 -5.62 26.42
N GLU A 45 -9.43 -4.70 26.77
CA GLU A 45 -10.34 -4.02 25.85
C GLU A 45 -9.57 -3.06 24.95
N VAL A 46 -10.00 -2.95 23.69
CA VAL A 46 -9.40 -2.06 22.70
C VAL A 46 -10.26 -0.81 22.57
N GLU A 47 -9.64 0.36 22.62
CA GLU A 47 -10.28 1.66 22.44
C GLU A 47 -9.57 2.44 21.34
N ALA A 48 -10.34 3.03 20.43
CA ALA A 48 -9.81 3.94 19.40
C ALA A 48 -9.85 5.39 19.90
N ARG A 49 -8.69 6.04 19.94
CA ARG A 49 -8.53 7.42 20.42
C ARG A 49 -7.90 8.31 19.35
N PRO A 50 -8.23 9.61 19.28
CA PRO A 50 -7.52 10.52 18.39
C PRO A 50 -6.01 10.48 18.64
N ARG A 51 -5.22 10.54 17.57
CA ARG A 51 -3.75 10.54 17.62
C ARG A 51 -3.23 11.70 18.45
N ASP A 52 -2.35 11.40 19.40
CA ASP A 52 -1.72 12.41 20.25
C ASP A 52 -0.52 13.04 19.51
N PRO A 53 -0.50 14.38 19.31
CA PRO A 53 0.65 15.08 18.74
C PRO A 53 1.97 14.87 19.50
N ALA A 54 1.93 14.49 20.77
CA ALA A 54 3.12 14.13 21.55
C ALA A 54 3.71 12.77 21.12
N ASN A 55 2.92 11.88 20.52
CA ASN A 55 3.29 10.52 20.14
C ASN A 55 3.58 10.37 18.63
N ARG A 56 4.31 11.33 18.05
CA ARG A 56 4.71 11.29 16.63
C ARG A 56 5.80 10.25 16.38
N PHE A 57 5.40 9.01 16.19
CA PHE A 57 6.34 7.89 16.08
C PHE A 57 6.68 7.49 14.62
N HIS A 58 6.00 8.01 13.60
CA HIS A 58 6.13 7.50 12.23
C HIS A 58 6.05 8.58 11.14
N TYR A 59 6.72 8.38 9.99
CA TYR A 59 6.76 9.33 8.86
C TYR A 59 5.41 9.48 8.13
N THR A 60 4.45 8.58 8.36
CA THR A 60 3.06 8.71 7.90
C THR A 60 2.13 9.25 8.98
N TRP A 61 2.65 9.65 10.15
CA TRP A 61 1.82 10.17 11.23
C TRP A 61 1.13 11.45 10.77
N MET A 62 -0.18 11.50 11.03
CA MET A 62 -1.06 12.61 10.70
C MET A 62 -2.09 12.73 11.81
N PRO A 63 -2.41 13.95 12.30
CA PRO A 63 -3.49 14.14 13.26
C PRO A 63 -4.79 13.52 12.75
N THR A 64 -5.59 12.92 13.62
CA THR A 64 -6.82 12.20 13.22
C THR A 64 -7.80 13.08 12.43
N ASP A 65 -7.95 14.34 12.82
CA ASP A 65 -8.82 15.29 12.12
C ASP A 65 -8.30 15.63 10.71
N VAL A 66 -6.99 15.80 10.54
CA VAL A 66 -6.34 16.01 9.24
C VAL A 66 -6.50 14.75 8.37
N TYR A 67 -6.28 13.57 8.95
CA TYR A 67 -6.45 12.30 8.26
C TYR A 67 -7.88 12.13 7.76
N ARG A 68 -8.87 12.28 8.64
CA ARG A 68 -10.29 12.12 8.29
C ARG A 68 -10.79 13.16 7.31
N ARG A 69 -10.31 14.41 7.38
CA ARG A 69 -10.63 15.41 6.35
C ARG A 69 -10.11 15.01 4.97
N ARG A 70 -8.95 14.37 4.91
CA ARG A 70 -8.29 14.03 3.65
C ARG A 70 -8.75 12.68 3.07
N PHE A 71 -8.97 11.70 3.92
CA PHE A 71 -9.17 10.29 3.54
C PHE A 71 -10.48 9.70 4.08
N SER A 72 -11.29 10.48 4.79
CA SER A 72 -12.52 10.02 5.42
C SER A 72 -12.26 8.84 6.36
N ALA A 73 -12.86 7.69 6.09
CA ALA A 73 -12.72 6.47 6.87
C ALA A 73 -11.84 5.43 6.17
N LEU A 74 -11.11 5.79 5.11
CA LEU A 74 -10.32 4.82 4.35
C LEU A 74 -9.10 4.33 5.14
N GLU A 75 -8.90 3.01 5.12
CA GLU A 75 -7.73 2.31 5.62
C GLU A 75 -7.29 1.22 4.63
N PHE A 76 -6.10 0.68 4.85
CA PHE A 76 -5.58 -0.45 4.08
C PHE A 76 -4.85 -1.46 4.96
N ASP A 77 -4.75 -2.70 4.49
CA ASP A 77 -3.96 -3.75 5.12
C ASP A 77 -3.28 -4.65 4.08
N THR A 78 -2.22 -5.32 4.51
CA THR A 78 -1.56 -6.38 3.75
C THR A 78 -1.03 -7.44 4.70
N ASP A 79 -1.04 -8.69 4.26
CA ASP A 79 -0.51 -9.80 5.04
C ASP A 79 1.03 -9.78 5.18
N ARG A 80 1.70 -8.88 4.43
CA ARG A 80 3.14 -8.67 4.36
C ARG A 80 3.60 -7.43 5.16
N GLY A 81 4.43 -7.65 6.17
CA GLY A 81 5.19 -6.59 6.86
C GLY A 81 4.95 -6.49 8.36
N SER A 82 5.32 -5.35 8.94
CA SER A 82 5.14 -5.10 10.37
C SER A 82 3.66 -5.00 10.71
N ARG A 83 3.09 -6.13 11.13
CA ARG A 83 1.75 -6.21 11.71
C ARG A 83 1.74 -5.38 12.98
N PHE A 84 0.98 -4.28 13.03
CA PHE A 84 0.69 -3.66 14.30
C PHE A 84 -0.03 -4.71 15.15
N ILE A 85 0.54 -4.99 16.32
CA ILE A 85 0.18 -6.10 17.21
C ILE A 85 -1.13 -5.74 17.93
N ILE A 86 -2.23 -5.70 17.19
CA ILE A 86 -3.56 -5.96 17.70
C ILE A 86 -4.06 -7.09 16.80
N GLY A 87 -3.69 -8.30 17.21
CA GLY A 87 -3.43 -9.44 16.34
C GLY A 87 -4.57 -9.83 15.42
N ARG A 88 -4.20 -10.21 14.19
CA ARG A 88 -4.99 -11.04 13.28
C ARG A 88 -5.12 -12.43 13.91
N GLN A 89 -6.21 -12.69 14.62
CA GLN A 89 -6.59 -14.06 15.00
C GLN A 89 -7.32 -14.65 13.80
N GLU A 90 -6.80 -15.74 13.23
CA GLU A 90 -7.47 -16.54 12.18
C GLU A 90 -7.95 -15.75 10.94
N GLY A 91 -7.13 -14.84 10.40
CA GLY A 91 -7.40 -14.20 9.10
C GLY A 91 -8.24 -12.92 9.15
N ALA A 92 -8.81 -12.56 10.30
CA ALA A 92 -9.63 -11.37 10.47
C ALA A 92 -8.83 -10.06 10.61
N ILE A 93 -9.15 -9.05 9.80
CA ILE A 93 -8.78 -7.66 10.08
C ILE A 93 -9.79 -7.11 11.08
N PHE A 94 -9.31 -6.65 12.23
CA PHE A 94 -10.17 -6.05 13.25
C PHE A 94 -10.33 -4.56 13.00
N VAL A 95 -11.58 -4.13 12.80
CA VAL A 95 -11.95 -2.77 12.42
C VAL A 95 -12.91 -2.17 13.45
N GLY A 96 -12.80 -0.85 13.63
CA GLY A 96 -13.65 -0.08 14.53
C GLY A 96 -13.27 -0.19 16.03
N PRO A 97 -13.91 0.61 16.89
CA PRO A 97 -13.63 0.66 18.32
C PRO A 97 -13.92 -0.65 19.06
N THR A 98 -14.66 -1.57 18.42
CA THR A 98 -14.98 -2.87 19.00
C THR A 98 -13.95 -3.95 18.67
N GLY A 99 -13.01 -3.67 17.76
CA GLY A 99 -12.07 -4.67 17.24
C GLY A 99 -12.80 -5.90 16.70
N ARG A 100 -13.76 -5.71 15.79
CA ARG A 100 -14.53 -6.81 15.17
C ARG A 100 -13.95 -7.14 13.79
N PRO A 101 -13.99 -8.41 13.36
CA PRO A 101 -13.53 -8.78 12.03
C PRO A 101 -14.34 -8.02 10.97
N LEU A 102 -13.67 -7.55 9.90
CA LEU A 102 -14.37 -7.11 8.70
C LEU A 102 -15.17 -8.29 8.10
N PRO A 103 -16.40 -8.03 7.61
CA PRO A 103 -17.12 -8.98 6.77
C PRO A 103 -16.26 -9.40 5.56
N ALA A 104 -16.33 -10.68 5.18
CA ALA A 104 -15.56 -11.21 4.05
C ALA A 104 -15.89 -10.48 2.74
N GLU A 105 -17.13 -10.04 2.57
CA GLU A 105 -17.59 -9.31 1.39
C GLU A 105 -16.88 -7.96 1.24
N ILE A 106 -16.57 -7.28 2.35
CA ILE A 106 -15.79 -6.04 2.33
C ILE A 106 -14.33 -6.33 1.97
N MET A 107 -13.78 -7.41 2.54
CA MET A 107 -12.42 -7.86 2.23
C MET A 107 -12.26 -8.21 0.76
N ASP A 108 -13.16 -9.02 0.22
CA ASP A 108 -13.15 -9.46 -1.17
C ASP A 108 -13.35 -8.27 -2.13
N ALA A 109 -14.25 -7.33 -1.79
CA ALA A 109 -14.46 -6.13 -2.59
C ALA A 109 -13.22 -5.23 -2.62
N GLY A 110 -12.54 -5.10 -1.48
CA GLY A 110 -11.39 -4.23 -1.26
C GLY A 110 -10.05 -4.80 -1.69
N GLU A 111 -9.98 -6.10 -2.00
CA GLU A 111 -8.73 -6.75 -2.37
C GLU A 111 -8.26 -6.37 -3.78
N VAL A 112 -6.95 -6.14 -3.90
CA VAL A 112 -6.23 -5.99 -5.16
C VAL A 112 -4.84 -6.62 -5.02
N GLY A 113 -4.29 -7.10 -6.14
CA GLY A 113 -2.90 -7.52 -6.22
C GLY A 113 -1.97 -6.32 -6.34
N TRP A 114 -1.16 -6.05 -5.32
CA TRP A 114 -0.08 -5.06 -5.35
C TRP A 114 1.29 -5.73 -5.24
N ASN A 115 2.27 -5.14 -5.90
CA ASN A 115 3.67 -5.48 -5.72
C ASN A 115 4.44 -4.23 -5.27
N ALA A 116 5.72 -4.37 -4.96
CA ALA A 116 6.53 -3.28 -4.45
C ALA A 116 6.78 -2.16 -5.48
N VAL A 117 6.55 -2.40 -6.79
CA VAL A 117 6.74 -1.40 -7.86
C VAL A 117 5.81 -0.19 -7.71
N VAL A 118 4.63 -0.36 -7.11
CA VAL A 118 3.68 0.74 -6.89
C VAL A 118 4.29 1.90 -6.08
N HIS A 119 5.30 1.60 -5.25
CA HIS A 119 6.00 2.56 -4.42
C HIS A 119 7.04 3.36 -5.20
N ARG A 120 7.15 4.67 -4.92
CA ARG A 120 8.10 5.58 -5.62
C ARG A 120 9.56 5.13 -5.59
N ARG A 121 9.99 4.37 -4.59
CA ARG A 121 11.37 3.86 -4.50
C ARG A 121 11.71 2.85 -5.60
N ALA A 122 10.71 2.26 -6.26
CA ALA A 122 10.94 1.46 -7.46
C ALA A 122 11.47 2.27 -8.64
N ALA A 123 11.46 3.60 -8.57
CA ALA A 123 12.14 4.46 -9.54
C ALA A 123 13.60 4.78 -9.14
N THR A 124 14.21 4.05 -8.21
CA THR A 124 15.63 4.23 -7.83
C THR A 124 16.48 3.07 -8.34
N THR A 125 17.72 3.34 -8.74
CA THR A 125 18.64 2.29 -9.20
C THR A 125 18.98 1.30 -8.10
N TRP A 126 19.14 1.80 -6.86
CA TRP A 126 19.41 0.99 -5.68
C TRP A 126 18.38 -0.10 -5.50
N TRP A 127 17.09 0.22 -5.56
CA TRP A 127 16.04 -0.77 -5.31
C TRP A 127 16.19 -1.97 -6.27
N TRP A 128 16.38 -1.71 -7.56
CA TRP A 128 16.57 -2.76 -8.56
C TRP A 128 17.88 -3.53 -8.44
N ARG A 129 18.99 -2.91 -8.01
CA ARG A 129 20.23 -3.66 -7.73
C ARG A 129 20.03 -4.78 -6.71
N TRP A 130 19.13 -4.57 -5.74
CA TRP A 130 18.82 -5.57 -4.71
C TRP A 130 17.83 -6.62 -5.19
N GLN A 131 16.92 -6.27 -6.12
CA GLN A 131 15.90 -7.19 -6.61
C GLN A 131 16.35 -8.02 -7.83
N LEU A 132 17.19 -7.46 -8.71
CA LEU A 132 17.59 -8.11 -9.99
C LEU A 132 18.47 -9.37 -9.82
N GLY A 133 18.75 -9.79 -8.59
CA GLY A 133 19.37 -11.08 -8.27
C GLY A 133 18.35 -12.21 -8.07
N ASP A 134 17.07 -11.88 -7.95
CA ASP A 134 15.98 -12.84 -7.76
C ASP A 134 15.31 -13.18 -9.10
N SER A 135 14.76 -14.39 -9.20
CA SER A 135 13.89 -14.74 -10.33
C SER A 135 12.61 -13.93 -10.24
N PHE A 136 12.34 -13.09 -11.23
CA PHE A 136 11.06 -12.37 -11.31
C PHE A 136 9.98 -13.26 -11.93
N GLY A 137 8.75 -13.11 -11.45
CA GLY A 137 7.57 -13.47 -12.23
C GLY A 137 7.41 -12.58 -13.46
N PRO A 138 6.46 -12.90 -14.35
CA PRO A 138 6.23 -12.12 -15.57
C PRO A 138 5.78 -10.70 -15.25
N TRP A 139 6.29 -9.72 -16.01
CA TRP A 139 5.82 -8.35 -15.94
C TRP A 139 4.51 -8.22 -16.74
N PRO A 140 3.50 -7.47 -16.27
CA PRO A 140 2.23 -7.39 -16.99
C PRO A 140 2.37 -6.78 -18.39
N ASP A 141 1.74 -7.40 -19.40
CA ASP A 141 1.76 -6.91 -20.79
C ASP A 141 1.22 -5.48 -20.91
N GLU A 142 0.16 -5.17 -20.15
CA GLU A 142 -0.47 -3.84 -20.09
C GLU A 142 0.48 -2.73 -19.63
N SER A 143 1.53 -3.09 -18.89
CA SER A 143 2.55 -2.17 -18.38
C SER A 143 3.92 -2.39 -19.02
N GLY A 144 3.94 -3.07 -20.17
CA GLY A 144 5.10 -3.15 -21.07
C GLY A 144 5.67 -4.55 -21.28
N GLY A 145 5.23 -5.56 -20.53
CA GLY A 145 5.73 -6.92 -20.60
C GLY A 145 7.18 -7.10 -20.14
N ASP A 146 7.72 -8.30 -20.29
CA ASP A 146 9.03 -8.70 -19.74
C ASP A 146 10.21 -7.84 -20.23
N ARG A 147 10.10 -7.21 -21.41
CA ARG A 147 11.11 -6.25 -21.91
C ARG A 147 11.40 -5.11 -20.93
N VAL A 148 10.43 -4.74 -20.08
CA VAL A 148 10.64 -3.69 -19.07
C VAL A 148 11.70 -4.10 -18.06
N ILE A 149 11.67 -5.37 -17.62
CA ILE A 149 12.68 -5.92 -16.72
C ILE A 149 14.04 -6.01 -17.41
N GLU A 150 14.07 -6.37 -18.69
CA GLU A 150 15.31 -6.39 -19.49
C GLU A 150 15.93 -4.99 -19.60
N GLU A 151 15.14 -3.97 -19.96
CA GLU A 151 15.57 -2.57 -20.05
C GLU A 151 16.08 -2.04 -18.69
N ILE A 152 15.37 -2.35 -17.59
CA ILE A 152 15.82 -1.99 -16.25
C ILE A 152 17.14 -2.68 -15.92
N ALA A 153 17.29 -3.97 -16.23
CA ALA A 153 18.53 -4.70 -15.98
C ALA A 153 19.71 -4.14 -16.78
N GLU A 154 19.48 -3.70 -18.02
CA GLU A 154 20.49 -3.00 -18.82
C GLU A 154 20.90 -1.67 -18.21
N LEU A 155 19.94 -0.84 -17.78
CA LEU A 155 20.20 0.43 -17.10
C LEU A 155 21.02 0.22 -15.83
N ILE A 156 20.67 -0.77 -15.01
CA ILE A 156 21.40 -1.09 -13.78
C ILE A 156 22.84 -1.55 -14.08
N ARG A 157 23.06 -2.37 -15.12
CA ARG A 157 24.41 -2.79 -15.54
C ARG A 157 25.25 -1.61 -16.03
N ALA A 158 24.63 -0.65 -16.72
CA ALA A 158 25.30 0.55 -17.22
C ALA A 158 25.59 1.59 -16.12
N THR A 159 24.88 1.55 -14.99
CA THR A 159 24.96 2.60 -13.96
C THR A 159 26.01 2.29 -12.88
N PRO A 160 27.03 3.15 -12.68
CA PRO A 160 28.05 2.97 -11.64
C PRO A 160 27.44 2.84 -10.24
N LYS A 161 27.99 1.95 -9.41
CA LYS A 161 27.53 1.73 -8.03
C LYS A 161 28.07 2.82 -7.10
N THR A 162 27.39 3.96 -7.04
CA THR A 162 27.71 5.07 -6.12
C THR A 162 26.50 5.39 -5.24
N ARG A 163 26.75 5.90 -4.03
CA ARG A 163 25.68 6.24 -3.07
C ARG A 163 24.72 7.31 -3.59
N GLU A 164 25.23 8.28 -4.34
CA GLU A 164 24.43 9.38 -4.92
C GLU A 164 23.47 8.88 -6.01
N CYS A 165 23.90 7.95 -6.86
CA CYS A 165 23.06 7.33 -7.89
C CYS A 165 21.98 6.40 -7.31
N ASP A 166 22.24 5.85 -6.13
CA ASP A 166 21.42 4.83 -5.49
C ASP A 166 20.19 5.44 -4.77
N GLU A 167 20.31 6.64 -4.19
CA GLU A 167 19.21 7.23 -3.42
C GLU A 167 18.28 8.15 -4.24
N ALA A 168 18.74 8.64 -5.39
CA ALA A 168 17.98 9.53 -6.26
C ALA A 168 16.95 8.78 -7.12
N LEU A 169 15.84 9.46 -7.45
CA LEU A 169 14.89 8.96 -8.45
C LEU A 169 15.54 9.05 -9.84
N ASP A 170 15.69 7.91 -10.49
CA ASP A 170 16.20 7.81 -11.85
C ASP A 170 15.07 8.06 -12.86
N PRO A 171 15.18 9.07 -13.74
CA PRO A 171 14.12 9.39 -14.70
C PRO A 171 13.82 8.27 -15.70
N GLU A 172 14.81 7.48 -16.10
CA GLU A 172 14.64 6.38 -17.06
C GLU A 172 13.97 5.19 -16.38
N ILE A 173 14.43 4.80 -15.19
CA ILE A 173 13.72 3.77 -14.41
C ILE A 173 12.30 4.23 -14.10
N ARG A 174 12.11 5.50 -13.72
CA ARG A 174 10.78 6.07 -13.51
C ARG A 174 9.90 5.92 -14.75
N ARG A 175 10.41 6.25 -15.94
CA ARG A 175 9.70 6.09 -17.21
C ARG A 175 9.22 4.65 -17.41
N LEU A 176 10.06 3.68 -17.06
CA LEU A 176 9.79 2.25 -17.22
C LEU A 176 8.75 1.72 -16.21
N VAL A 177 8.83 2.13 -14.95
CA VAL A 177 7.93 1.61 -13.90
C VAL A 177 6.60 2.36 -13.80
N LEU A 178 6.52 3.59 -14.32
CA LEU A 178 5.35 4.45 -14.19
C LEU A 178 4.05 3.84 -14.78
N PRO A 179 4.06 3.15 -15.95
CA PRO A 179 2.88 2.46 -16.45
C PRO A 179 2.31 1.46 -15.45
N GLU A 180 3.18 0.66 -14.82
CA GLU A 180 2.78 -0.35 -13.83
C GLU A 180 2.29 0.29 -12.53
N GLN A 181 2.95 1.35 -12.06
CA GLN A 181 2.48 2.16 -10.93
C GLN A 181 1.08 2.71 -11.17
N ARG A 182 0.82 3.25 -12.37
CA ARG A 182 -0.49 3.78 -12.74
C ARG A 182 -1.54 2.67 -12.80
N ARG A 183 -1.19 1.52 -13.36
CA ARG A 183 -2.10 0.36 -13.44
C ARG A 183 -2.52 -0.10 -12.06
N GLN A 184 -1.58 -0.35 -11.15
CA GLN A 184 -1.89 -0.79 -9.78
C GLN A 184 -2.70 0.25 -8.99
N LYS A 185 -2.42 1.55 -9.18
CA LYS A 185 -3.19 2.62 -8.53
C LYS A 185 -4.63 2.69 -9.04
N ARG A 186 -4.87 2.53 -10.35
CA ARG A 186 -6.25 2.44 -10.89
C ARG A 186 -7.01 1.25 -10.31
N LEU A 187 -6.38 0.07 -10.26
CA LEU A 187 -7.00 -1.13 -9.67
C LEU A 187 -7.35 -0.93 -8.19
N ALA A 188 -6.54 -0.19 -7.44
CA ALA A 188 -6.84 0.17 -6.06
C ALA A 188 -8.00 1.17 -5.94
N GLU A 189 -8.08 2.16 -6.84
CA GLU A 189 -9.23 3.07 -6.90
C GLU A 189 -10.53 2.31 -7.19
N GLU A 190 -10.50 1.36 -8.14
CA GLU A 190 -11.62 0.47 -8.44
C GLU A 190 -12.01 -0.40 -7.24
N ALA A 191 -11.04 -0.94 -6.50
CA ALA A 191 -11.30 -1.71 -5.27
C ALA A 191 -11.98 -0.85 -4.18
N ILE A 192 -11.49 0.37 -3.96
CA ILE A 192 -12.12 1.32 -3.04
C ILE A 192 -13.55 1.65 -3.49
N ALA A 193 -13.77 1.85 -4.78
CA ALA A 193 -15.10 2.12 -5.32
C ALA A 193 -16.08 0.96 -5.05
N ARG A 194 -15.65 -0.30 -5.22
CA ARG A 194 -16.45 -1.49 -4.87
C ARG A 194 -16.81 -1.53 -3.38
N VAL A 195 -15.87 -1.21 -2.49
CA VAL A 195 -16.14 -1.15 -1.05
C VAL A 195 -17.15 -0.06 -0.71
N VAL A 196 -17.00 1.13 -1.28
CA VAL A 196 -17.92 2.25 -1.06
C VAL A 196 -19.32 1.91 -1.56
N ALA A 197 -19.42 1.31 -2.76
CA ALA A 197 -20.67 0.83 -3.32
C ALA A 197 -21.35 -0.20 -2.40
N LEU A 198 -20.59 -1.18 -1.91
CA LEU A 198 -21.08 -2.21 -1.01
C LEU A 198 -21.60 -1.65 0.32
N VAL A 199 -20.88 -0.68 0.91
CA VAL A 199 -21.23 -0.10 2.22
C VAL A 199 -22.38 0.89 2.14
N TYR A 200 -22.45 1.71 1.09
CA TYR A 200 -23.43 2.79 0.98
C TYR A 200 -24.56 2.53 -0.03
N GLY A 201 -24.54 1.40 -0.74
CA GLY A 201 -25.55 1.05 -1.74
C GLY A 201 -25.53 1.95 -2.99
N ALA A 202 -24.41 2.61 -3.27
CA ALA A 202 -24.25 3.40 -4.49
C ALA A 202 -23.84 2.47 -5.63
N GLU A 203 -24.61 2.44 -6.73
CA GLU A 203 -24.10 1.84 -7.97
C GLU A 203 -22.90 2.67 -8.44
N PRO A 204 -21.78 2.05 -8.86
CA PRO A 204 -20.67 2.79 -9.43
C PRO A 204 -21.18 3.51 -10.68
N ASP A 205 -21.08 4.84 -10.69
CA ASP A 205 -21.54 5.70 -11.79
C ASP A 205 -21.13 5.10 -13.14
N SER A 206 -22.14 4.62 -13.88
CA SER A 206 -22.05 4.00 -15.20
C SER A 206 -21.69 4.99 -16.29
#